data_AF-A0A1C6BVY2-F1
#
_entry.id   AF-A0A1C6BVY2-F1
#
_cell.length_a   1.000
_cell.length_b   1.000
_cell.length_c   1.000
_cell.angle_alpha   90.00
_cell.angle_beta   90.00
_cell.angle_gamma   90.00
#
_symmetry.space_group_name_H-M   'P 1'
#
loop_
_entity.id
_entity.type
_entity.pdbx_description
1 polymer ?
#
loop_
_entity_poly.entity_id
_entity_poly.type
_entity_poly.pdbx_seq_one_letter_code
_entity_poly.pdbx_strand_id
1 'polypeptide(L)'
;MKNLTKQEKHEQCIREIRGTLVVVAICCAWHILSAFLLNGSGLYFLGMPAWFSVSTLGTIVLSLLGVWYLLKHVFIDFEYDDEEEGEE
;
A
#
# COMPACT_ATOMS: atom_id res chain seq x y z
N MET A 1 9.42 -21.26 -0.20
CA MET A 1 8.05 -20.95 -0.69
C MET A 1 7.09 -21.88 0.01
N LYS A 2 5.88 -21.42 0.35
CA LYS A 2 4.87 -22.29 0.96
C LYS A 2 4.05 -22.96 -0.14
N ASN A 3 3.73 -24.25 0.05
CA ASN A 3 2.76 -24.97 -0.76
C ASN A 3 1.39 -24.83 -0.10
N LEU A 4 0.48 -24.10 -0.75
CA LEU A 4 -0.88 -23.83 -0.28
C LEU A 4 -1.90 -24.42 -1.25
N THR A 5 -3.03 -24.88 -0.72
CA THR A 5 -4.17 -25.33 -1.52
C THR A 5 -4.81 -24.17 -2.30
N LYS A 6 -5.59 -24.48 -3.36
CA LYS A 6 -6.29 -23.45 -4.16
C LYS A 6 -7.16 -22.50 -3.32
N GLN A 7 -7.84 -23.02 -2.29
CA GLN A 7 -8.65 -22.19 -1.37
C GLN A 7 -7.78 -21.24 -0.56
N GLU A 8 -6.67 -21.73 -0.01
CA GLU A 8 -5.75 -20.90 0.77
C GLU A 8 -5.05 -19.85 -0.10
N LYS A 9 -4.67 -20.18 -1.35
CA LYS A 9 -4.14 -19.21 -2.33
C LYS A 9 -5.13 -18.05 -2.54
N HIS A 10 -6.44 -18.33 -2.67
CA HIS A 10 -7.47 -17.30 -2.80
C HIS A 10 -7.57 -16.42 -1.55
N GLU A 11 -7.61 -17.03 -0.35
CA GLU A 11 -7.65 -16.28 0.91
C GLU A 11 -6.41 -15.40 1.11
N GLN A 12 -5.23 -15.89 0.73
CA GLN A 12 -4.00 -15.08 0.74
C GLN A 12 -4.14 -13.88 -0.19
N CYS A 13 -4.56 -14.08 -1.44
CA CYS A 13 -4.77 -12.99 -2.40
C CYS A 13 -5.74 -11.92 -1.86
N ILE A 14 -6.87 -12.33 -1.26
CA ILE A 14 -7.82 -11.40 -0.64
C ILE A 14 -7.18 -10.64 0.52
N ARG A 15 -6.35 -11.30 1.33
CA ARG A 15 -5.62 -10.64 2.43
C ARG A 15 -4.65 -9.59 1.90
N GLU A 16 -3.92 -9.89 0.83
CA GLU A 16 -2.97 -8.98 0.19
C GLU A 16 -3.67 -7.76 -0.42
N ILE A 17 -4.79 -7.98 -1.13
CA ILE A 17 -5.63 -6.90 -1.67
C ILE A 17 -6.14 -6.01 -0.54
N ARG A 18 -6.68 -6.60 0.53
CA ARG A 18 -7.21 -5.85 1.66
C ARG A 18 -6.13 -5.04 2.37
N GLY A 19 -4.95 -5.61 2.58
CA GLY A 19 -3.80 -4.89 3.14
C GLY A 19 -3.40 -3.70 2.26
N THR A 20 -3.31 -3.92 0.95
CA THR A 20 -2.97 -2.88 -0.04
C THR A 20 -4.01 -1.75 -0.04
N LEU A 21 -5.30 -2.08 -0.02
CA LEU A 21 -6.38 -1.10 0.04
C LEU A 21 -6.33 -0.23 1.30
N VAL A 22 -5.97 -0.80 2.45
CA VAL A 22 -5.79 -0.03 3.70
C VAL A 22 -4.64 0.97 3.56
N VAL A 23 -3.50 0.57 3.01
CA VAL A 23 -2.36 1.48 2.79
C VAL A 23 -2.73 2.59 1.82
N VAL A 24 -3.43 2.27 0.73
CA VAL A 24 -3.93 3.27 -0.23
C VAL A 24 -4.88 4.25 0.45
N ALA A 25 -5.82 3.76 1.27
CA ALA A 25 -6.76 4.62 1.99
C ALA A 25 -6.03 5.59 2.96
N ILE A 26 -5.01 5.12 3.66
CA ILE A 26 -4.17 5.96 4.54
C ILE A 26 -3.43 7.03 3.72
N CYS A 27 -2.82 6.64 2.59
CA CYS A 27 -2.15 7.57 1.69
C CYS A 27 -3.11 8.65 1.15
N CYS A 28 -4.30 8.24 0.70
CA CYS A 28 -5.34 9.16 0.21
C CYS A 28 -5.81 10.10 1.32
N ALA A 29 -6.07 9.56 2.52
CA ALA A 29 -6.49 10.36 3.67
C ALA A 29 -5.43 11.41 4.02
N TRP A 30 -4.15 11.02 4.12
CA TRP A 30 -3.06 11.96 4.35
C TRP A 30 -3.02 13.03 3.26
N HIS A 31 -3.03 12.62 1.99
CA HIS A 31 -2.90 13.53 0.85
C HIS A 31 -4.00 14.60 0.85
N ILE A 32 -5.25 14.17 1.00
CA ILE A 32 -6.43 15.04 0.99
C ILE A 32 -6.43 15.93 2.24
N LEU A 33 -6.29 15.36 3.43
CA LEU A 33 -6.38 16.12 4.68
C LEU A 33 -5.28 17.17 4.80
N SER A 34 -4.03 16.81 4.50
CA SER A 34 -2.92 17.76 4.55
C SER A 34 -3.05 18.87 3.51
N ALA A 35 -3.55 18.55 2.30
CA ALA A 35 -3.82 19.56 1.28
C ALA A 35 -4.89 20.55 1.76
N PHE A 36 -6.05 20.07 2.24
CA PHE A 36 -7.14 20.96 2.67
C PHE A 36 -6.82 21.75 3.94
N LEU A 37 -6.16 21.13 4.93
CA LEU A 37 -5.84 21.79 6.20
C LEU A 37 -4.78 22.88 6.06
N LEU A 38 -3.80 22.69 5.16
CA LEU A 38 -2.73 23.65 4.93
C LEU A 38 -3.07 24.64 3.81
N ASN A 39 -4.12 24.38 3.03
CA ASN A 39 -4.58 25.31 2.01
C ASN A 39 -5.02 26.64 2.64
N GLY A 40 -4.52 27.76 2.11
CA GLY A 40 -4.81 29.08 2.66
C GLY A 40 -4.02 29.48 3.91
N SER A 41 -3.13 28.61 4.43
CA SER A 41 -2.28 28.93 5.60
C SER A 41 -1.16 29.95 5.31
N GLY A 42 -0.85 30.19 4.03
CA GLY A 42 0.27 31.04 3.62
C GLY A 42 1.66 30.49 3.96
N LEU A 43 1.74 29.26 4.49
CA LEU A 43 2.99 28.61 4.84
C LEU A 43 3.71 28.08 3.61
N TYR A 44 5.04 28.16 3.64
CA TYR A 44 5.91 27.64 2.59
C TYR A 44 6.84 26.58 3.17
N PHE A 45 7.07 25.52 2.39
CA PHE A 45 8.02 24.47 2.68
C PHE A 45 8.81 24.17 1.40
N LEU A 46 10.15 24.13 1.49
CA LEU A 46 11.04 23.97 0.34
C LEU A 46 10.77 24.97 -0.81
N GLY A 47 10.40 26.21 -0.48
CA GLY A 47 10.10 27.26 -1.47
C GLY A 47 8.78 27.09 -2.21
N MET A 48 7.97 26.10 -1.85
CA MET A 48 6.64 25.85 -2.41
C MET A 48 5.56 25.97 -1.32
N PRO A 49 4.28 26.14 -1.68
CA PRO A 49 3.19 26.15 -0.71
C PRO A 49 3.19 24.87 0.13
N ALA A 50 3.10 25.00 1.46
CA ALA A 50 3.21 23.88 2.39
C ALA A 50 2.14 22.79 2.13
N TRP A 51 0.93 23.18 1.72
CA TRP A 51 -0.13 22.23 1.38
C TRP A 51 0.28 21.27 0.25
N PHE A 52 1.06 21.74 -0.72
CA PHE A 52 1.53 20.92 -1.82
C PHE A 52 2.70 20.04 -1.36
N SER A 53 3.71 20.63 -0.72
CA SER A 53 4.92 19.90 -0.35
C SER A 53 4.70 18.88 0.77
N VAL A 54 3.97 19.24 1.82
CA VAL A 54 3.69 18.33 2.95
C VAL A 54 2.78 17.18 2.53
N SER A 55 1.80 17.48 1.68
CA SER A 55 0.88 16.47 1.16
C SER A 55 1.61 15.47 0.27
N THR A 56 2.36 15.95 -0.74
CA THR A 56 3.06 15.07 -1.69
C THR A 56 4.20 14.28 -1.03
N LEU A 57 5.09 14.96 -0.29
CA LEU A 57 6.23 14.30 0.36
C LEU A 57 5.77 13.35 1.47
N GLY A 58 4.77 13.74 2.26
CA GLY A 58 4.22 12.86 3.29
C GLY A 58 3.58 11.61 2.69
N THR A 59 2.85 11.73 1.58
CA THR A 59 2.31 10.55 0.86
C THR A 59 3.41 9.62 0.35
N ILE A 60 4.53 10.15 -0.16
CA ILE A 60 5.67 9.33 -0.60
C ILE A 60 6.26 8.55 0.58
N VAL A 61 6.47 9.20 1.72
CA VAL A 61 7.02 8.52 2.90
C VAL A 61 6.04 7.45 3.41
N LEU A 62 4.75 7.77 3.49
CA LEU A 62 3.72 6.82 3.93
C LEU A 62 3.58 5.63 2.97
N SER A 63 3.69 5.85 1.65
CA SER A 63 3.59 4.77 0.67
C SER A 63 4.79 3.84 0.75
N LEU A 64 6.02 4.37 0.91
CA LEU A 64 7.22 3.56 1.11
C LEU A 64 7.14 2.72 2.39
N LEU A 65 6.73 3.33 3.51
CA LEU A 65 6.55 2.62 4.78
C LEU A 65 5.45 1.57 4.70
N GLY A 66 4.33 1.91 4.05
CA GLY A 66 3.20 1.01 3.84
C GLY A 66 3.57 -0.21 3.00
N VAL A 67 4.24 0.00 1.87
CA VAL A 67 4.74 -1.10 1.00
C VAL A 67 5.77 -1.96 1.76
N TRP A 68 6.71 -1.34 2.46
CA TRP A 68 7.68 -2.07 3.28
C TRP A 68 6.99 -2.96 4.34
N TYR A 69 5.96 -2.45 4.99
CA TYR A 69 5.17 -3.21 5.95
C TYR A 69 4.40 -4.36 5.29
N LEU A 70 3.73 -4.10 4.15
CA LEU A 70 2.98 -5.12 3.40
C LEU A 70 3.90 -6.28 2.98
N LEU A 71 5.06 -5.95 2.41
CA LEU A 71 6.07 -6.94 1.99
C LEU A 71 6.54 -7.81 3.16
N LYS A 72 6.67 -7.23 4.37
CA LYS A 72 7.20 -7.95 5.52
C LYS A 72 6.15 -8.76 6.30
N HIS A 73 4.91 -8.29 6.32
CA HIS A 73 3.89 -8.82 7.24
C HIS A 73 2.66 -9.41 6.55
N VAL A 74 2.33 -8.98 5.33
CA VAL A 74 1.09 -9.36 4.66
C VAL A 74 1.35 -10.29 3.49
N PHE A 75 2.38 -10.00 2.70
CA PHE A 75 2.71 -10.78 1.51
C PHE A 75 3.47 -12.04 1.92
N ILE A 76 3.05 -13.18 1.39
CA ILE A 76 3.69 -14.48 1.63
C ILE A 76 4.07 -15.06 0.28
N ASP A 77 5.34 -15.41 0.11
CA ASP A 77 5.79 -16.11 -1.10
C ASP A 77 5.29 -17.56 -1.11
N PHE A 78 4.41 -17.87 -2.06
CA PHE A 78 3.91 -19.22 -2.33
C PHE A 78 4.20 -19.61 -3.79
N GLU A 79 4.37 -20.91 -4.03
CA GLU A 79 4.52 -21.42 -5.40
C GLU A 79 3.20 -21.29 -6.14
N TYR A 80 3.21 -20.53 -7.24
CA TYR A 80 2.07 -20.43 -8.14
C TYR A 80 1.95 -21.67 -9.02
N ASP A 81 3.01 -22.48 -9.16
CA ASP A 81 3.04 -23.61 -10.10
C ASP A 81 1.83 -24.52 -9.95
N ASP A 82 1.14 -24.65 -11.07
CA ASP A 82 0.03 -25.56 -11.32
C ASP A 82 0.61 -26.94 -11.74
N GLU A 83 1.46 -27.55 -10.91
CA GLU A 83 1.87 -28.96 -11.12
C GLU A 83 0.72 -29.96 -10.77
N GLU A 84 -0.51 -29.63 -11.17
CA GLU A 84 -1.67 -30.53 -11.20
C GLU A 84 -2.46 -30.41 -12.53
N GLU A 85 -1.78 -30.17 -13.65
CA GLU A 85 -2.30 -30.50 -15.00
C GLU A 85 -1.41 -31.52 -15.71
N GLY A 86 -1.01 -32.54 -14.96
CA GLY A 86 -0.19 -33.64 -15.46
C GLY A 86 -0.40 -34.94 -14.71
N GLU A 87 -1.65 -35.41 -14.58
CA GLU A 87 -1.98 -36.85 -14.45
C GLU A 87 -3.49 -37.06 -14.70
N GLU A 88 -3.77 -37.54 -15.92
CA GLU A 88 -5.00 -38.17 -16.48
C GLU A 88 -6.35 -37.44 -16.49
#